data_AF-A0A2U1V363-F1
#
_entry.id   AF-A0A2U1V363-F1
#
_cell.length_a   1.000
_cell.length_b   1.000
_cell.length_c   1.000
_cell.angle_alpha   90.00
_cell.angle_beta   90.00
_cell.angle_gamma   90.00
#
_symmetry.space_group_name_H-M   'P 1'
#
loop_
_entity.id
_entity.type
_entity.pdbx_description
1 polymer ?
#
loop_
_entity_poly.entity_id
_entity_poly.type
_entity_poly.pdbx_seq_one_letter_code
_entity_poly.pdbx_strand_id
1 'polypeptide(L)' 'MPPNPQKAAVQDPEAEARLEQEIASLAKRHRVSPAIIREIIRRSGSSEKSSIERELQKSKARR' A
#
# COMPACT_ATOMS: atom_id res chain seq x y z
N MET A 1 24.58 -20.66 -19.01
CA MET A 1 23.30 -19.94 -19.14
C MET A 1 22.68 -19.84 -17.75
N PRO A 2 22.70 -18.68 -17.05
CA PRO A 2 21.90 -18.53 -15.86
C PRO A 2 20.42 -18.29 -16.28
N PRO A 3 19.44 -19.02 -15.74
CA PRO A 3 18.05 -18.65 -15.91
C PRO A 3 17.76 -17.42 -15.04
N ASN A 4 17.35 -16.33 -15.68
CA ASN A 4 16.91 -15.09 -15.05
C ASN A 4 15.51 -15.29 -14.42
N PRO A 5 15.31 -15.21 -13.09
CA PRO A 5 13.99 -15.28 -12.51
C PRO A 5 13.43 -13.86 -12.36
N GLN A 6 13.12 -13.19 -13.48
CA GLN A 6 12.10 -12.14 -13.45
C GLN A 6 10.75 -12.78 -13.75
N LYS A 7 9.76 -12.47 -12.91
CA LYS A 7 8.39 -13.01 -12.86
C LYS A 7 8.21 -14.28 -12.05
N ALA A 8 8.52 -14.21 -10.77
CA ALA A 8 7.57 -14.74 -9.79
C ALA A 8 6.86 -13.54 -9.18
N ALA A 9 5.62 -13.30 -9.61
CA ALA A 9 4.66 -12.63 -8.75
C ALA A 9 4.41 -13.59 -7.59
N VAL A 10 5.37 -13.65 -6.66
CA VAL A 10 5.20 -14.37 -5.42
C VAL A 10 4.15 -13.56 -4.68
N GLN A 11 2.94 -14.09 -4.62
CA GLN A 11 2.03 -13.80 -3.52
C GLN A 11 2.71 -14.36 -2.29
N ASP A 12 3.72 -13.62 -1.82
CA ASP A 12 4.53 -13.98 -0.69
C ASP A 12 3.65 -13.64 0.52
N PRO A 13 3.15 -14.63 1.26
CA PRO A 13 2.24 -14.37 2.38
C PRO A 13 2.92 -13.48 3.43
N GLU A 14 4.26 -13.50 3.48
CA GLU A 14 5.04 -12.59 4.31
C GLU A 14 5.04 -11.14 3.79
N ALA A 15 5.08 -10.94 2.46
CA ALA A 15 4.97 -9.61 1.87
C ALA A 15 3.57 -9.02 2.08
N GLU A 16 2.52 -9.85 1.99
CA GLU A 16 1.16 -9.43 2.29
C GLU A 16 1.00 -9.05 3.78
N ALA A 17 1.50 -9.87 4.69
CA ALA A 17 1.48 -9.57 6.12
C ALA A 17 2.25 -8.28 6.47
N ARG A 18 3.41 -8.02 5.84
CA ARG A 18 4.16 -6.77 6.01
C ARG A 18 3.36 -5.58 5.47
N LEU A 19 2.72 -5.72 4.31
CA LEU A 19 1.88 -4.68 3.73
C LEU A 19 0.69 -4.35 4.63
N GLU A 20 0.05 -5.35 5.24
CA GLU A 20 -1.04 -5.13 6.20
C GLU A 20 -0.56 -4.40 7.47
N GLN A 21 0.62 -4.73 7.98
CA GLN A 21 1.24 -4.02 9.10
C GLN A 21 1.54 -2.55 8.75
N GLU A 22 2.02 -2.30 7.54
CA GLU A 22 2.26 -0.95 7.05
C GLU A 22 0.94 -0.17 6.88
N ILE A 23 -0.09 -0.79 6.31
CA ILE A 23 -1.43 -0.23 6.19
C ILE A 23 -1.97 0.17 7.57
N ALA A 24 -1.88 -0.72 8.56
CA ALA A 24 -2.35 -0.45 9.91
C ALA A 24 -1.56 0.71 10.57
N SER A 25 -0.25 0.77 10.33
CA SER A 25 0.62 1.82 10.85
C SER A 25 0.29 3.19 10.24
N LEU A 26 0.11 3.25 8.93
CA LEU A 26 -0.29 4.46 8.21
C LEU A 26 -1.71 4.89 8.61
N ALA A 27 -2.64 3.94 8.76
CA ALA A 27 -4.01 4.21 9.17
C ALA A 27 -4.06 4.90 10.54
N LYS A 28 -3.29 4.37 11.52
CA LYS A 28 -3.13 4.99 12.84
C LYS A 28 -2.53 6.40 12.75
N ARG A 29 -1.45 6.58 11.98
CA ARG A 29 -0.75 7.87 11.83
C ARG A 29 -1.65 8.97 11.25
N HIS A 30 -2.46 8.63 10.25
CA HIS A 30 -3.32 9.60 9.56
C HIS A 30 -4.74 9.69 10.12
N ARG A 31 -5.07 8.87 11.14
CA ARG A 31 -6.40 8.71 11.73
C ARG A 31 -7.47 8.38 10.69
N VAL A 32 -7.19 7.42 9.82
CA VAL A 32 -8.11 6.94 8.78
C VAL A 32 -8.34 5.45 8.92
N SER A 33 -9.41 4.94 8.29
CA SER A 33 -9.63 3.50 8.22
C SER A 33 -8.57 2.83 7.34
N PRO A 34 -8.04 1.65 7.73
CA PRO A 34 -7.13 0.88 6.88
C PRO A 34 -7.74 0.51 5.53
N ALA A 35 -9.07 0.45 5.42
CA ALA A 35 -9.76 0.25 4.15
C ALA A 35 -9.48 1.38 3.15
N ILE A 36 -9.36 2.64 3.62
CA ILE A 36 -9.04 3.79 2.77
C ILE A 36 -7.63 3.64 2.21
N ILE A 37 -6.67 3.15 3.01
CA ILE A 37 -5.31 2.94 2.54
C ILE A 37 -5.24 1.81 1.53
N ARG A 38 -5.95 0.70 1.76
CA ARG A 38 -6.08 -0.38 0.76
C ARG A 38 -6.66 0.12 -0.57
N GLU A 39 -7.67 0.98 -0.50
CA GLU A 39 -8.27 1.60 -1.68
C GLU A 39 -7.30 2.54 -2.39
N ILE A 40 -6.53 3.34 -1.65
CA ILE A 40 -5.48 4.20 -2.21
C ILE A 40 -4.42 3.36 -2.90
N ILE A 41 -3.90 2.30 -2.27
CA ILE A 41 -2.91 1.40 -2.87
C ILE A 41 -3.47 0.77 -4.15
N ARG A 42 -4.73 0.31 -4.13
CA ARG A 42 -5.39 -0.24 -5.32
C ARG A 42 -5.52 0.79 -6.44
N ARG A 43 -5.83 2.04 -6.12
CA ARG A 43 -6.05 3.12 -7.08
C ARG A 43 -4.74 3.70 -7.64
N SER A 44 -3.73 3.84 -6.79
CA SER A 44 -2.40 4.35 -7.16
C SER A 44 -1.54 3.29 -7.82
N GLY A 45 -1.82 2.01 -7.56
CA GLY A 45 -0.94 0.89 -7.93
C GLY A 45 0.40 0.90 -7.19
N SER A 46 0.56 1.76 -6.17
CA SER A 46 1.79 1.93 -5.41
C SER A 46 1.51 1.81 -3.91
N SER A 47 2.27 0.93 -3.26
CA SER A 47 2.33 0.80 -1.80
C SER A 47 3.33 1.76 -1.15
N GLU A 48 3.93 2.67 -1.93
CA GLU A 48 4.88 3.65 -1.40
C GLU A 48 4.17 4.67 -0.49
N LYS A 49 4.79 4.92 0.67
CA LYS A 49 4.29 5.83 1.70
C LYS A 49 3.99 7.23 1.15
N SER A 50 4.92 7.81 0.37
CA SER A 50 4.75 9.13 -0.23
C SER A 50 3.55 9.21 -1.19
N SER A 51 3.33 8.16 -1.99
CA SER A 51 2.20 8.07 -2.93
C SER A 51 0.88 7.95 -2.17
N ILE A 52 0.86 7.12 -1.12
CA ILE A 52 -0.30 6.95 -0.25
C ILE A 52 -0.64 8.27 0.44
N GLU A 53 0.33 8.94 1.07
CA GLU A 53 0.14 10.20 1.78
C GLU A 53 -0.41 11.30 0.86
N ARG A 54 0.10 11.39 -0.36
CA ARG A 54 -0.38 12.38 -1.35
C ARG A 54 -1.85 12.14 -1.73
N GLU A 55 -2.26 10.89 -1.94
CA GLU A 55 -3.66 10.57 -2.21
C GLU A 55 -4.55 10.72 -0.96
N LEU A 56 -4.01 10.48 0.23
CA LEU A 56 -4.71 10.66 1.50
C LEU A 56 -5.04 12.14 1.74
N GLN A 57 -4.09 13.04 1.46
CA GLN A 57 -4.32 14.49 1.51
C GLN A 57 -5.38 14.95 0.51
N LYS A 58 -5.32 14.46 -0.75
CA LYS A 58 -6.37 14.75 -1.74
C LYS A 58 -7.73 14.20 -1.34
N SER A 59 -7.77 13.03 -0.69
CA SER A 59 -9.01 12.42 -0.23
C SER A 59 -9.61 13.17 0.95
N LYS A 60 -8.78 13.71 1.87
CA LYS A 60 -9.23 14.64 2.93
C LYS A 60 -9.76 15.95 2.38
N ALA A 61 -9.18 16.50 1.31
CA ALA A 61 -9.68 17.72 0.69
C ALA A 61 -11.05 17.54 -0.02
N ARG A 62 -11.41 16.30 -0.35
CA ARG A 62 -12.68 15.96 -1.03
C ARG A 62 -13.82 15.60 -0.07
N ARG A 63 -13.56 15.45 1.23
CA ARG A 63 -14.48 14.88 2.21
C ARG A 63 -14.63 15.82 3.39
#